data_AF-A0A235ET84-F1
#
_entry.id   AF-A0A235ET84-F1
#
_cell.length_a   1.000
_cell.length_b   1.000
_cell.length_c   1.000
_cell.angle_alpha   90.00
_cell.angle_beta   90.00
_cell.angle_gamma   90.00
#
_symmetry.space_group_name_H-M   'P 1'
#
loop_
_entity.id
_entity.type
_entity.pdbx_description
1 polymer ?
#
loop_
_entity_poly.entity_id
_entity_poly.type
_entity_poly.pdbx_seq_one_letter_code
_entity_poly.pdbx_strand_id
1 'polypeptide(L)'
;MERESHSTRGGLFFALLPPDAERVMARFDDKAQLQRLVQHCNADKAVFALQGGVKYRCKAEVFKTQSGADDWDVTGVTVQGPARQSERRQYALFSMAPPATPRWDVRKIDPDLRTELQTYIQSDTRRFGALLRQLKWDDARSIQQPHDAPGARTTVVVPGKVVRDADAFYQAQRHHVFVRSSQGTYAYMGEVPGTPESHVDIDGNDLPGLVVEEGCDGWCISLWRLTGGLRQVGRFGGH
;
A
#
# COMPACT_ATOMS: atom_id res chain seq x y z
N MET A 1 18.73 1.10 14.38
CA MET A 1 17.88 2.25 14.03
C MET A 1 16.45 1.72 13.98
N GLU A 2 15.49 2.39 14.58
CA GLU A 2 14.12 1.85 14.72
C GLU A 2 13.36 1.99 13.39
N ARG A 3 12.66 0.92 12.97
CA ARG A 3 11.75 0.98 11.82
C ARG A 3 10.42 1.55 12.29
N GLU A 4 9.90 2.52 11.56
CA GLU A 4 8.63 3.17 11.87
C GLU A 4 7.54 2.74 10.89
N SER A 5 6.40 2.33 11.43
CA SER A 5 5.15 2.09 10.71
C SER A 5 4.15 3.17 11.12
N HIS A 6 3.80 4.07 10.21
CA HIS A 6 2.76 5.08 10.44
C HIS A 6 1.54 4.79 9.57
N SER A 7 0.34 4.90 10.15
CA SER A 7 -0.92 4.66 9.43
C SER A 7 -2.00 5.64 9.87
N THR A 8 -2.68 6.23 8.90
CA THR A 8 -3.92 7.01 9.13
C THR A 8 -5.16 6.11 9.12
N ARG A 9 -4.99 4.84 8.73
CA ARG A 9 -6.05 3.83 8.70
C ARG A 9 -5.93 2.89 9.90
N GLY A 10 -6.80 3.09 10.87
CA GLY A 10 -6.89 2.24 12.05
C GLY A 10 -6.95 0.74 11.72
N GLY A 11 -6.14 -0.04 12.42
CA GLY A 11 -6.06 -1.49 12.23
C GLY A 11 -5.13 -1.97 11.12
N LEU A 12 -4.52 -1.04 10.35
CA LEU A 12 -3.47 -1.36 9.38
C LEU A 12 -2.11 -0.92 9.90
N PHE A 13 -1.12 -1.80 9.88
CA PHE A 13 0.25 -1.51 10.30
C PHE A 13 1.25 -2.35 9.52
N PHE A 14 2.48 -1.86 9.37
CA PHE A 14 3.58 -2.62 8.80
C PHE A 14 4.39 -3.30 9.91
N ALA A 15 4.87 -4.50 9.63
CA ALA A 15 5.79 -5.22 10.50
C ALA A 15 6.74 -6.10 9.68
N LEU A 16 7.87 -6.50 10.27
CA LEU A 16 8.80 -7.44 9.68
C LEU A 16 8.26 -8.87 9.77
N LEU A 17 8.51 -9.68 8.75
CA LEU A 17 8.11 -11.09 8.74
C LEU A 17 9.07 -11.97 9.56
N PRO A 18 8.56 -13.00 10.27
CA PRO A 18 9.41 -13.95 10.98
C PRO A 18 10.46 -14.59 10.07
N PRO A 19 11.64 -14.99 10.59
CA PRO A 19 12.04 -15.00 12.00
C PRO A 19 12.55 -13.66 12.57
N ASP A 20 12.39 -12.53 11.87
CA ASP A 20 12.83 -11.24 12.41
C ASP A 20 12.03 -10.89 13.66
N ALA A 21 12.68 -10.94 14.82
CA ALA A 21 12.10 -10.58 16.12
C ALA A 21 12.22 -9.07 16.43
N GLU A 22 12.73 -8.28 15.47
CA GLU A 22 12.89 -6.85 15.62
C GLU A 22 11.51 -6.17 15.66
N ARG A 23 11.28 -5.39 16.72
CA ARG A 23 10.04 -4.62 16.89
C ARG A 23 10.01 -3.45 15.91
N VAL A 24 8.87 -3.29 15.25
CA VAL A 24 8.55 -2.11 14.43
C VAL A 24 7.76 -1.13 15.29
N MET A 25 8.14 0.14 15.25
CA MET A 25 7.48 1.22 15.98
C MET A 25 6.20 1.61 15.24
N ALA A 26 5.05 1.13 15.71
CA ALA A 26 3.76 1.43 15.12
C ALA A 26 3.17 2.72 15.70
N ARG A 27 2.70 3.60 14.82
CA ARG A 27 2.04 4.88 15.13
C ARG A 27 0.77 5.03 14.31
N PHE A 28 -0.24 5.67 14.91
CA PHE A 28 -1.47 6.09 14.24
C PHE A 28 -1.75 7.56 14.55
N ASP A 29 -2.49 8.24 13.68
CA ASP A 29 -2.93 9.62 13.93
C ASP A 29 -3.88 9.73 15.14
N ASP A 30 -4.63 8.67 15.42
CA ASP A 30 -5.58 8.57 16.52
C ASP A 30 -5.08 7.56 17.57
N LYS A 31 -4.85 8.05 18.80
CA LYS A 31 -4.40 7.26 19.95
C LYS A 31 -5.32 6.08 20.26
N ALA A 32 -6.63 6.21 20.00
CA ALA A 32 -7.58 5.12 20.21
C ALA A 32 -7.30 3.94 19.26
N GLN A 33 -6.76 4.18 18.06
CA GLN A 33 -6.35 3.10 17.15
C GLN A 33 -5.13 2.36 17.64
N LEU A 34 -4.16 3.09 18.22
CA LEU A 34 -2.97 2.48 18.84
C LEU A 34 -3.38 1.57 20.01
N GLN A 35 -4.25 2.08 20.90
CA GLN A 35 -4.78 1.30 22.02
C GLN A 35 -5.53 0.05 21.56
N ARG A 36 -6.34 0.15 20.49
CA ARG A 36 -7.02 -1.00 19.89
C ARG A 36 -6.05 -2.03 19.33
N LEU A 37 -4.98 -1.58 18.66
CA LEU A 37 -3.94 -2.48 18.16
C LEU A 37 -3.27 -3.24 19.32
N VAL A 38 -2.89 -2.54 20.38
CA VAL A 38 -2.27 -3.14 21.58
C VAL A 38 -3.19 -4.18 22.20
N GLN A 39 -4.46 -3.83 22.42
CA GLN A 39 -5.47 -4.75 22.96
C GLN A 39 -5.66 -5.97 22.05
N HIS A 40 -5.70 -5.78 20.73
CA HIS A 40 -5.89 -6.85 19.76
C HIS A 40 -4.71 -7.83 19.76
N CYS A 41 -3.48 -7.32 19.69
CA CYS A 41 -2.27 -8.14 19.71
C CYS A 41 -2.11 -8.89 21.04
N ASN A 42 -2.31 -8.21 22.16
CA ASN A 42 -2.09 -8.81 23.47
C ASN A 42 -3.24 -9.74 23.91
N ALA A 43 -4.38 -9.71 23.22
CA ALA A 43 -5.44 -10.71 23.31
C ALA A 43 -5.20 -11.96 22.44
N ASP A 44 -4.00 -12.11 21.85
CA ASP A 44 -3.63 -13.22 20.96
C ASP A 44 -4.56 -13.40 19.75
N LYS A 45 -5.19 -12.31 19.31
CA LYS A 45 -6.02 -12.31 18.11
C LYS A 45 -5.16 -12.34 16.86
N ALA A 46 -5.77 -12.84 15.79
CA ALA A 46 -5.11 -12.98 14.51
C ALA A 46 -4.94 -11.61 13.82
N VAL A 47 -3.81 -11.45 13.13
CA VAL A 47 -3.59 -10.39 12.14
C VAL A 47 -3.27 -11.03 10.79
N PHE A 48 -3.57 -10.33 9.71
CA PHE A 48 -3.53 -10.88 8.35
C PHE A 48 -2.59 -10.06 7.49
N ALA A 49 -1.58 -10.71 6.91
CA ALA A 49 -0.73 -10.08 5.91
C ALA A 49 -1.53 -9.85 4.63
N LEU A 50 -1.82 -8.60 4.29
CA LEU A 50 -2.75 -8.23 3.23
C LEU A 50 -2.25 -8.60 1.83
N GLN A 51 -0.94 -8.67 1.62
CA GLN A 51 -0.33 -9.08 0.34
C GLN A 51 -0.63 -10.54 -0.05
N GLY A 52 -1.13 -11.38 0.86
CA GLY A 52 -1.46 -12.78 0.55
C GLY A 52 -2.58 -13.41 1.39
N GLY A 53 -3.21 -12.66 2.29
CA GLY A 53 -4.24 -13.16 3.21
C GLY A 53 -3.74 -14.14 4.26
N VAL A 54 -2.43 -14.20 4.50
CA VAL A 54 -1.82 -15.17 5.42
C VAL A 54 -2.03 -14.73 6.87
N LYS A 55 -2.40 -15.67 7.74
CA LYS A 55 -2.69 -15.45 9.15
C LYS A 55 -1.41 -15.48 10.00
N TYR A 56 -1.29 -14.50 10.89
CA TYR A 56 -0.23 -14.35 11.89
C TYR A 56 -0.85 -13.99 13.25
N ARG A 57 -0.01 -13.94 14.27
CA ARG A 57 -0.28 -13.32 15.58
C ARG A 57 0.64 -12.12 15.73
N CYS A 58 0.27 -11.18 16.60
CA CYS A 58 1.14 -10.07 16.95
C CYS A 58 1.27 -9.95 18.47
N LYS A 59 2.37 -9.34 18.92
CA LYS A 59 2.56 -8.85 20.29
C LYS A 59 2.87 -7.36 20.22
N ALA A 60 2.32 -6.61 21.17
CA ALA A 60 2.50 -5.17 21.24
C ALA A 60 3.02 -4.75 22.62
N GLU A 61 4.03 -3.90 22.63
CA GLU A 61 4.68 -3.37 23.83
C GLU A 61 4.36 -1.88 23.97
N VAL A 62 3.73 -1.51 25.09
CA VAL A 62 3.46 -0.12 25.43
C VAL A 62 4.64 0.42 26.20
N PHE A 63 5.25 1.50 25.70
CA PHE A 63 6.37 2.14 26.36
C PHE A 63 5.91 3.01 27.53
N LYS A 64 6.86 3.44 28.36
CA LYS A 64 6.61 4.37 29.45
C LYS A 64 7.22 5.73 29.13
N THR A 65 6.51 6.80 29.44
CA THR A 65 7.03 8.17 29.39
C THR A 65 8.06 8.39 30.50
N GLN A 66 8.75 9.53 30.49
CA GLN A 66 9.68 9.91 31.57
C GLN A 66 9.01 9.98 32.96
N SER A 67 7.69 10.25 33.01
CA SER A 67 6.91 10.25 34.25
C SER A 67 6.42 8.86 34.69
N GLY A 68 6.72 7.81 33.90
CA GLY A 68 6.30 6.44 34.17
C GLY A 68 4.87 6.10 33.72
N ALA A 69 4.16 7.04 33.08
CA ALA A 69 2.85 6.78 32.48
C ALA A 69 2.98 6.01 31.16
N ASP A 70 1.91 5.34 30.70
CA ASP A 70 1.90 4.70 29.39
C ASP A 70 2.05 5.73 28.27
N ASP A 71 2.97 5.48 27.34
CA ASP A 71 3.14 6.23 26.11
C ASP A 71 2.18 5.70 25.05
N TRP A 72 1.25 6.56 24.62
CA TRP A 72 0.24 6.25 23.61
C TRP A 72 0.50 6.95 22.28
N ASP A 73 1.72 7.43 22.05
CA ASP A 73 2.14 8.00 20.76
C ASP A 73 2.79 6.94 19.85
N VAL A 74 3.34 5.86 20.44
CA VAL A 74 3.99 4.76 19.72
C VAL A 74 3.95 3.45 20.51
N THR A 75 3.89 2.32 19.81
CA THR A 75 4.02 0.98 20.41
C THR A 75 4.98 0.11 19.60
N GLY A 76 5.76 -0.73 20.27
CA GLY A 76 6.59 -1.72 19.60
C GLY A 76 5.76 -2.94 19.21
N VAL A 77 5.72 -3.28 17.92
CA VAL A 77 4.97 -4.43 17.41
C VAL A 77 5.90 -5.48 16.83
N THR A 78 5.64 -6.75 17.18
CA THR A 78 6.26 -7.92 16.57
C THR A 78 5.17 -8.86 16.07
N VAL A 79 5.46 -9.60 15.00
CA VAL A 79 4.54 -10.61 14.45
C VAL A 79 5.16 -11.99 14.50
N GLN A 80 4.32 -13.00 14.71
CA GLN A 80 4.68 -14.41 14.79
C GLN A 80 3.77 -15.22 13.88
N GLY A 81 4.32 -16.22 13.19
CA GLY A 81 3.57 -17.02 12.23
C GLY A 81 4.50 -17.72 11.25
N PRO A 82 4.02 -18.05 10.04
CA PRO A 82 4.83 -18.66 9.00
C PRO A 82 6.13 -17.88 8.78
N ALA A 83 7.24 -18.62 8.64
CA ALA A 83 8.51 -18.01 8.29
C ALA A 83 8.45 -17.43 6.88
N ARG A 84 9.12 -16.30 6.69
CA ARG A 84 9.37 -15.74 5.37
C ARG A 84 10.12 -16.77 4.51
N GLN A 85 9.88 -16.74 3.20
CA GLN A 85 10.49 -17.70 2.27
C GLN A 85 11.91 -17.31 1.84
N SER A 86 12.31 -16.06 2.10
CA SER A 86 13.58 -15.49 1.69
C SER A 86 14.53 -15.35 2.88
N GLU A 87 15.81 -15.58 2.66
CA GLU A 87 16.85 -15.25 3.65
C GLU A 87 16.94 -13.73 3.89
N ARG A 88 16.56 -12.92 2.89
CA ARG A 88 16.49 -11.46 3.04
C ARG A 88 15.35 -11.09 3.97
N ARG A 89 15.54 -10.02 4.77
CA ARG A 89 14.47 -9.44 5.59
C ARG A 89 13.30 -9.02 4.69
N GLN A 90 12.09 -9.26 5.15
CA GLN A 90 10.87 -8.92 4.44
C GLN A 90 9.89 -8.25 5.40
N TYR A 91 9.06 -7.35 4.88
CA TYR A 91 7.94 -6.77 5.61
C TYR A 91 6.61 -7.27 5.03
N ALA A 92 5.53 -7.05 5.76
CA ALA A 92 4.19 -7.09 5.21
C ALA A 92 3.33 -5.97 5.80
N LEU A 93 2.24 -5.67 5.10
CA LEU A 93 1.18 -4.84 5.64
C LEU A 93 0.16 -5.75 6.31
N PHE A 94 -0.08 -5.53 7.59
CA PHE A 94 -0.98 -6.32 8.40
C PHE A 94 -2.31 -5.60 8.63
N SER A 95 -3.39 -6.38 8.69
CA SER A 95 -4.70 -5.93 9.14
C SER A 95 -5.17 -6.73 10.35
N MET A 96 -5.88 -6.08 11.27
CA MET A 96 -6.58 -6.76 12.37
C MET A 96 -7.83 -7.54 11.92
N ALA A 97 -8.29 -7.31 10.68
CA ALA A 97 -9.41 -8.01 10.06
C ALA A 97 -8.93 -8.81 8.83
N PRO A 98 -9.56 -9.95 8.50
CA PRO A 98 -9.23 -10.69 7.30
C PRO A 98 -9.54 -9.85 6.04
N PRO A 99 -8.68 -9.88 5.00
CA PRO A 99 -9.00 -9.23 3.73
C PRO A 99 -10.18 -9.93 3.06
N ALA A 100 -11.11 -9.16 2.48
CA ALA A 100 -12.14 -9.69 1.60
C ALA A 100 -11.52 -10.11 0.25
N THR A 101 -10.52 -9.37 -0.21
CA THR A 101 -9.77 -9.66 -1.45
C THR A 101 -8.29 -9.96 -1.13
N PRO A 102 -7.93 -11.21 -0.78
CA PRO A 102 -6.55 -11.57 -0.45
C PRO A 102 -5.63 -11.63 -1.67
N ARG A 103 -6.18 -11.67 -2.88
CA ARG A 103 -5.43 -11.75 -4.14
C ARG A 103 -6.11 -10.89 -5.20
N TRP A 104 -5.32 -10.07 -5.86
CA TRP A 104 -5.74 -9.22 -6.97
C TRP A 104 -5.26 -9.80 -8.30
N ASP A 105 -6.09 -9.72 -9.32
CA ASP A 105 -5.74 -10.08 -10.69
C ASP A 105 -4.94 -8.93 -11.29
N VAL A 106 -3.61 -9.09 -11.35
CA VAL A 106 -2.69 -8.11 -11.93
C VAL A 106 -2.19 -8.65 -13.28
N ARG A 107 -2.47 -7.92 -14.35
CA ARG A 107 -2.10 -8.32 -15.72
C ARG A 107 -1.49 -7.16 -16.48
N LYS A 108 -0.77 -7.47 -17.56
CA LYS A 108 -0.44 -6.44 -18.56
C LYS A 108 -1.76 -5.88 -19.10
N ILE A 109 -1.79 -4.57 -19.35
CA ILE A 109 -2.99 -3.94 -19.90
C ILE A 109 -3.39 -4.61 -21.22
N ASP A 110 -4.66 -4.94 -21.33
CA ASP A 110 -5.25 -5.47 -22.55
C ASP A 110 -5.24 -4.39 -23.67
N PRO A 111 -5.03 -4.74 -24.95
CA PRO A 111 -4.99 -3.76 -26.05
C PRO A 111 -6.27 -2.91 -26.20
N ASP A 112 -7.45 -3.48 -25.96
CA ASP A 112 -8.71 -2.74 -26.06
C ASP A 112 -8.82 -1.76 -24.89
N LEU A 113 -8.52 -2.23 -23.68
CA LEU A 113 -8.48 -1.40 -22.48
C LEU A 113 -7.45 -0.25 -22.60
N ARG A 114 -6.29 -0.52 -23.23
CA ARG A 114 -5.28 0.50 -23.55
C ARG A 114 -5.82 1.54 -24.52
N THR A 115 -6.49 1.12 -25.58
CA THR A 115 -7.04 2.01 -26.61
C THR A 115 -8.14 2.91 -26.04
N GLU A 116 -9.02 2.35 -25.21
CA GLU A 116 -10.05 3.11 -24.49
C GLU A 116 -9.43 4.18 -23.58
N LEU A 117 -8.44 3.80 -22.76
CA LEU A 117 -7.76 4.74 -21.87
C LEU A 117 -7.02 5.83 -22.65
N GLN A 118 -6.35 5.48 -23.76
CA GLN A 118 -5.71 6.47 -24.64
C GLN A 118 -6.74 7.45 -25.21
N THR A 119 -7.91 6.97 -25.64
CA THR A 119 -9.01 7.80 -26.13
C THR A 119 -9.52 8.75 -25.04
N TYR A 120 -9.70 8.26 -23.81
CA TYR A 120 -10.07 9.10 -22.67
C TYR A 120 -9.05 10.21 -22.42
N ILE A 121 -7.76 9.89 -22.41
CA ILE A 121 -6.69 10.88 -22.19
C ILE A 121 -6.63 11.90 -23.35
N GLN A 122 -6.83 11.45 -24.59
CA GLN A 122 -6.85 12.31 -25.77
C GLN A 122 -8.09 13.22 -25.85
N SER A 123 -9.19 12.84 -25.21
CA SER A 123 -10.42 13.64 -25.21
C SER A 123 -10.26 14.99 -24.49
N ASP A 124 -9.29 15.11 -23.59
CA ASP A 124 -8.98 16.34 -22.85
C ASP A 124 -7.47 16.64 -22.89
N THR A 125 -6.99 17.10 -24.05
CA THR A 125 -5.58 17.46 -24.25
C THR A 125 -5.13 18.65 -23.41
N ARG A 126 -6.04 19.51 -22.95
CA ARG A 126 -5.73 20.61 -22.03
C ARG A 126 -5.30 20.06 -20.67
N ARG A 127 -6.03 19.07 -20.15
CA ARG A 127 -5.72 18.42 -18.89
C ARG A 127 -4.55 17.44 -19.01
N PHE A 128 -4.51 16.65 -20.08
CA PHE A 128 -3.63 15.48 -20.15
C PHE A 128 -2.53 15.55 -21.22
N GLY A 129 -2.41 16.62 -22.01
CA GLY A 129 -1.43 16.69 -23.11
C GLY A 129 0.03 16.55 -22.67
N ALA A 130 0.38 17.02 -21.47
CA ALA A 130 1.70 16.78 -20.88
C ALA A 130 1.85 15.33 -20.38
N LEU A 131 0.80 14.81 -19.75
CA LEU A 131 0.75 13.45 -19.23
C LEU A 131 0.93 12.41 -20.35
N LEU A 132 0.16 12.52 -21.44
CA LEU A 132 0.19 11.55 -22.54
C LEU A 132 1.60 11.29 -23.08
N ARG A 133 2.46 12.32 -23.13
CA ARG A 133 3.82 12.25 -23.66
C ARG A 133 4.80 11.50 -22.75
N GLN A 134 4.52 11.39 -21.46
CA GLN A 134 5.41 10.71 -20.51
C GLN A 134 5.03 9.25 -20.22
N LEU A 135 3.83 8.82 -20.64
CA LEU A 135 3.31 7.49 -20.34
C LEU A 135 4.04 6.38 -21.12
N LYS A 136 4.47 5.35 -20.38
CA LYS A 136 5.12 4.13 -20.87
C LYS A 136 4.08 3.03 -20.96
N TRP A 137 3.36 3.01 -22.07
CA TRP A 137 2.19 2.15 -22.27
C TRP A 137 2.51 0.64 -22.28
N ASP A 138 3.71 0.25 -22.69
CA ASP A 138 4.06 -1.16 -22.84
C ASP A 138 4.23 -1.88 -21.50
N ASP A 139 4.46 -1.09 -20.45
CA ASP A 139 4.63 -1.53 -19.05
C ASP A 139 3.37 -1.28 -18.21
N ALA A 140 2.29 -0.78 -18.82
CA ALA A 140 1.03 -0.53 -18.13
C ALA A 140 0.39 -1.84 -17.65
N ARG A 141 -0.22 -1.78 -16.46
CA ARG A 141 -0.87 -2.93 -15.82
C ARG A 141 -2.32 -2.62 -15.49
N SER A 142 -3.18 -3.62 -15.62
CA SER A 142 -4.54 -3.61 -15.10
C SER A 142 -4.60 -4.44 -13.81
N ILE A 143 -5.40 -3.97 -12.86
CA ILE A 143 -5.62 -4.58 -11.55
C ILE A 143 -7.12 -4.64 -11.28
N GLN A 144 -7.62 -5.82 -10.99
CA GLN A 144 -9.03 -6.10 -10.73
C GLN A 144 -9.18 -7.10 -9.59
N GLN A 145 -10.36 -7.14 -8.98
CA GLN A 145 -10.74 -8.30 -8.17
C GLN A 145 -10.77 -9.57 -9.07
N PRO A 146 -10.54 -10.76 -8.49
CA PRO A 146 -10.69 -12.02 -9.20
C PRO A 146 -12.07 -12.13 -9.88
N HIS A 147 -12.14 -12.83 -11.01
CA HIS A 147 -13.37 -13.00 -11.80
C HIS A 147 -14.53 -13.49 -10.90
N ASP A 148 -15.74 -12.95 -11.15
CA ASP A 148 -17.03 -13.18 -10.47
C ASP A 148 -17.54 -12.06 -9.54
N ALA A 149 -16.82 -10.94 -9.39
CA ALA A 149 -17.33 -9.77 -8.65
C ALA A 149 -18.20 -8.86 -9.56
N PRO A 150 -19.53 -8.78 -9.36
CA PRO A 150 -20.40 -7.92 -10.18
C PRO A 150 -20.05 -6.45 -9.97
N GLY A 151 -19.91 -5.71 -11.07
CA GLY A 151 -19.61 -4.28 -11.01
C GLY A 151 -18.14 -3.94 -10.66
N ALA A 152 -17.23 -4.92 -10.73
CA ALA A 152 -15.82 -4.71 -10.44
C ALA A 152 -15.20 -3.60 -11.29
N ARG A 153 -14.64 -2.60 -10.62
CA ARG A 153 -13.84 -1.55 -11.25
C ARG A 153 -12.48 -2.10 -11.66
N THR A 154 -11.92 -1.49 -12.71
CA THR A 154 -10.55 -1.79 -13.14
C THR A 154 -9.64 -0.65 -12.78
N THR A 155 -8.61 -0.92 -12.00
CA THR A 155 -7.52 0.02 -11.79
C THR A 155 -6.48 -0.18 -12.88
N VAL A 156 -6.02 0.89 -13.50
CA VAL A 156 -4.93 0.86 -14.49
C VAL A 156 -3.79 1.71 -13.95
N VAL A 157 -2.61 1.12 -13.89
CA VAL A 157 -1.37 1.80 -13.48
C VAL A 157 -0.49 1.89 -14.71
N VAL A 158 -0.15 3.12 -15.11
CA VAL A 158 0.70 3.40 -16.28
C VAL A 158 1.99 4.05 -15.80
N PRO A 159 3.17 3.44 -16.02
CA PRO A 159 4.42 4.09 -15.67
C PRO A 159 4.61 5.38 -16.48
N GLY A 160 5.20 6.38 -15.86
CA GLY A 160 5.39 7.72 -16.39
C GLY A 160 6.87 8.07 -16.51
N LYS A 161 7.17 9.35 -16.29
CA LYS A 161 8.54 9.86 -16.28
C LYS A 161 9.34 9.31 -15.10
N VAL A 162 10.66 9.24 -15.31
CA VAL A 162 11.62 9.08 -14.22
C VAL A 162 11.95 10.47 -13.68
N VAL A 163 11.78 10.66 -12.38
CA VAL A 163 12.22 11.86 -11.66
C VAL A 163 13.58 11.55 -11.05
N ARG A 164 14.54 12.44 -11.25
CA ARG A 164 15.90 12.36 -10.69
C ARG A 164 16.22 13.66 -9.99
N ASP A 165 16.76 13.54 -8.78
CA ASP A 165 17.32 14.63 -8.01
C ASP A 165 18.72 14.19 -7.57
N ALA A 166 19.74 14.78 -8.19
CA ALA A 166 21.13 14.41 -7.95
C ALA A 166 21.60 14.88 -6.56
N ASP A 167 21.08 16.01 -6.09
CA ASP A 167 21.47 16.60 -4.81
C ASP A 167 20.88 15.81 -3.64
N ALA A 168 19.70 15.21 -3.87
CA ALA A 168 19.03 14.33 -2.90
C ALA A 168 19.34 12.83 -3.09
N PHE A 169 20.24 12.46 -4.03
CA PHE A 169 20.51 11.06 -4.42
C PHE A 169 19.24 10.24 -4.70
N TYR A 170 18.21 10.89 -5.27
CA TYR A 170 16.89 10.32 -5.44
C TYR A 170 16.60 10.01 -6.91
N GLN A 171 16.11 8.82 -7.18
CA GLN A 171 15.60 8.42 -8.50
C GLN A 171 14.38 7.52 -8.35
N ALA A 172 13.26 7.93 -8.92
CA ALA A 172 12.03 7.13 -8.93
C ALA A 172 11.25 7.29 -10.22
N GLN A 173 10.63 6.20 -10.69
CA GLN A 173 9.67 6.24 -11.79
C GLN A 173 8.27 6.54 -11.24
N ARG A 174 7.68 7.63 -11.72
CA ARG A 174 6.29 7.98 -11.38
C ARG A 174 5.33 7.04 -12.05
N HIS A 175 4.22 6.73 -11.38
CA HIS A 175 3.17 5.88 -11.94
C HIS A 175 1.82 6.59 -11.85
N HIS A 176 1.09 6.61 -12.95
CA HIS A 176 -0.20 7.26 -13.06
C HIS A 176 -1.33 6.27 -12.92
N VAL A 177 -2.28 6.59 -12.05
CA VAL A 177 -3.36 5.69 -11.67
C VAL A 177 -4.67 6.18 -12.28
N PHE A 178 -5.35 5.28 -12.96
CA PHE A 178 -6.68 5.47 -13.52
C PHE A 178 -7.62 4.40 -12.99
N VAL A 179 -8.90 4.72 -12.90
CA VAL A 179 -9.95 3.76 -12.56
C VAL A 179 -11.02 3.79 -13.63
N ARG A 180 -11.32 2.63 -14.19
CA ARG A 180 -12.46 2.40 -15.09
C ARG A 180 -13.63 1.86 -14.29
N SER A 181 -14.77 2.51 -14.37
CA SER A 181 -16.02 2.04 -13.79
C SER A 181 -16.53 0.79 -14.51
N SER A 182 -17.46 0.06 -13.89
CA SER A 182 -18.17 -1.05 -14.54
C SER A 182 -18.97 -0.61 -15.79
N GLN A 183 -19.31 0.67 -15.88
CA GLN A 183 -19.98 1.30 -17.03
C GLN A 183 -19.00 1.81 -18.11
N GLY A 184 -17.69 1.57 -17.94
CA GLY A 184 -16.66 1.97 -18.91
C GLY A 184 -16.19 3.43 -18.82
N THR A 185 -16.57 4.15 -17.76
CA THR A 185 -16.12 5.53 -17.55
C THR A 185 -14.77 5.56 -16.84
N TYR A 186 -13.83 6.38 -17.32
CA TYR A 186 -12.51 6.54 -16.71
C TYR A 186 -12.43 7.75 -15.80
N ALA A 187 -11.68 7.60 -14.71
CA ALA A 187 -11.25 8.68 -13.84
C ALA A 187 -9.73 8.62 -13.64
N TYR A 188 -9.05 9.74 -13.83
CA TYR A 188 -7.66 9.89 -13.39
C TYR A 188 -7.61 10.15 -11.88
N MET A 189 -6.91 9.27 -11.16
CA MET A 189 -6.82 9.30 -9.70
C MET A 189 -5.63 10.12 -9.22
N GLY A 190 -4.53 10.13 -9.98
CA GLY A 190 -3.31 10.87 -9.63
C GLY A 190 -2.04 10.11 -9.96
N GLU A 191 -0.94 10.56 -9.37
CA GLU A 191 0.41 10.00 -9.52
C GLU A 191 0.88 9.42 -8.18
N VAL A 192 1.50 8.23 -8.21
CA VAL A 192 2.23 7.67 -7.07
C VAL A 192 3.74 7.71 -7.33
N PRO A 193 4.57 7.80 -6.27
CA PRO A 193 5.95 8.22 -6.44
C PRO A 193 6.89 7.13 -6.99
N GLY A 194 6.55 5.86 -6.81
CA GLY A 194 7.33 4.70 -7.24
C GLY A 194 6.45 3.62 -7.85
N THR A 195 7.03 2.44 -8.06
CA THR A 195 6.31 1.28 -8.60
C THR A 195 5.41 0.66 -7.52
N PRO A 196 4.11 0.43 -7.80
CA PRO A 196 3.27 -0.40 -6.94
C PRO A 196 3.75 -1.86 -7.00
N GLU A 197 4.37 -2.33 -5.92
CA GLU A 197 4.90 -3.69 -5.83
C GLU A 197 3.82 -4.71 -5.44
N SER A 198 2.84 -4.27 -4.64
CA SER A 198 1.73 -5.11 -4.23
C SER A 198 0.41 -4.34 -4.15
N HIS A 199 -0.67 -5.10 -4.26
CA HIS A 199 -2.05 -4.62 -4.30
C HIS A 199 -2.79 -5.30 -3.16
N VAL A 200 -3.44 -4.51 -2.31
CA VAL A 200 -3.94 -4.97 -1.01
C VAL A 200 -5.36 -4.51 -0.77
N ASP A 201 -6.12 -5.28 0.01
CA ASP A 201 -7.46 -4.89 0.41
C ASP A 201 -7.43 -4.02 1.69
N ILE A 202 -7.61 -2.71 1.52
CA ILE A 202 -7.63 -1.73 2.63
C ILE A 202 -9.01 -1.60 3.27
N ASP A 203 -10.07 -1.71 2.46
CA ASP A 203 -11.41 -1.23 2.79
C ASP A 203 -12.53 -2.25 2.57
N GLY A 204 -12.20 -3.47 2.13
CA GLY A 204 -13.17 -4.50 1.76
C GLY A 204 -13.97 -4.18 0.50
N ASN A 205 -13.42 -3.36 -0.41
CA ASN A 205 -14.09 -2.95 -1.64
C ASN A 205 -13.32 -3.41 -2.90
N ASP A 206 -13.86 -3.06 -4.06
CA ASP A 206 -13.37 -3.47 -5.38
C ASP A 206 -12.21 -2.63 -5.93
N LEU A 207 -11.66 -1.68 -5.16
CA LEU A 207 -10.44 -0.97 -5.51
C LEU A 207 -9.25 -1.41 -4.66
N PRO A 208 -8.09 -1.68 -5.28
CA PRO A 208 -6.89 -2.05 -4.56
C PRO A 208 -6.31 -0.84 -3.83
N GLY A 209 -5.78 -1.09 -2.64
CA GLY A 209 -4.70 -0.29 -2.09
C GLY A 209 -3.39 -0.58 -2.83
N LEU A 210 -2.55 0.44 -3.01
CA LEU A 210 -1.25 0.32 -3.66
C LEU A 210 -0.15 0.42 -2.61
N VAL A 211 0.65 -0.63 -2.46
CA VAL A 211 1.89 -0.59 -1.69
C VAL A 211 3.01 -0.23 -2.65
N VAL A 212 3.57 0.96 -2.45
CA VAL A 212 4.56 1.57 -3.34
C VAL A 212 5.90 1.62 -2.63
N GLU A 213 6.92 1.05 -3.27
CA GLU A 213 8.30 1.10 -2.81
C GLU A 213 9.07 2.13 -3.64
N GLU A 214 9.78 3.01 -2.95
CA GLU A 214 10.71 3.97 -3.54
C GLU A 214 12.14 3.53 -3.26
N GLY A 215 13.01 3.66 -4.26
CA GLY A 215 14.43 3.36 -4.08
C GLY A 215 15.08 4.37 -3.15
N CYS A 216 15.52 3.92 -1.98
CA CYS A 216 16.27 4.71 -1.00
C CYS A 216 17.27 3.84 -0.25
N ASP A 217 18.15 4.44 0.55
CA ASP A 217 19.11 3.72 1.40
C ASP A 217 18.42 3.12 2.64
N GLY A 218 17.47 2.20 2.43
CA GLY A 218 16.66 1.64 3.50
C GLY A 218 15.30 1.16 3.01
N TRP A 219 14.28 1.31 3.85
CA TRP A 219 12.90 1.00 3.49
C TRP A 219 12.13 2.31 3.29
N CYS A 220 11.60 2.53 2.09
CA CYS A 220 10.78 3.69 1.77
C CYS A 220 9.47 3.23 1.13
N ILE A 221 8.55 2.77 1.97
CA ILE A 221 7.29 2.19 1.55
C ILE A 221 6.14 3.11 1.92
N SER A 222 5.21 3.24 0.99
CA SER A 222 3.98 4.01 1.18
C SER A 222 2.75 3.19 0.79
N LEU A 223 1.67 3.36 1.56
CA LEU A 223 0.37 2.77 1.28
C LEU A 223 -0.56 3.84 0.73
N TRP A 224 -1.16 3.59 -0.43
CA TRP A 224 -2.08 4.51 -1.09
C TRP A 224 -3.46 3.88 -1.25
N ARG A 225 -4.50 4.63 -0.88
CA ARG A 225 -5.91 4.27 -1.04
C ARG A 225 -6.48 4.94 -2.27
N LEU A 226 -7.38 4.27 -2.98
CA LEU A 226 -8.09 4.81 -4.15
C LEU A 226 -9.54 5.23 -3.84
N THR A 227 -10.15 4.67 -2.81
CA THR A 227 -11.53 5.01 -2.41
C THR A 227 -11.63 6.46 -1.92
N GLY A 228 -12.47 7.24 -2.61
CA GLY A 228 -12.60 8.69 -2.38
C GLY A 228 -11.44 9.53 -2.94
N GLY A 229 -10.64 8.97 -3.85
CA GLY A 229 -9.47 9.62 -4.45
C GLY A 229 -8.14 8.98 -4.03
N LEU A 230 -7.08 9.26 -4.79
CA LEU A 230 -5.73 8.79 -4.47
C LEU A 230 -5.19 9.52 -3.24
N ARG A 231 -5.00 8.80 -2.14
CA ARG A 231 -4.48 9.37 -0.88
C ARG A 231 -3.49 8.42 -0.23
N GLN A 232 -2.38 8.96 0.24
CA GLN A 232 -1.47 8.20 1.09
C GLN A 232 -2.11 8.01 2.47
N VAL A 233 -2.13 6.77 2.94
CA VAL A 233 -2.74 6.37 4.23
C VAL A 233 -1.80 5.59 5.13
N GLY A 234 -0.59 5.29 4.67
CA GLY A 234 0.43 4.67 5.51
C GLY A 234 1.84 4.85 4.95
N ARG A 235 2.81 4.65 5.83
CA ARG A 235 4.25 4.68 5.56
C ARG A 235 4.95 3.61 6.38
N PHE A 236 5.97 3.01 5.79
CA PHE A 236 6.91 2.17 6.51
C PHE A 236 8.32 2.54 6.08
N GLY A 237 9.19 2.78 7.05
CA GLY A 237 10.56 3.10 6.73
C GLY A 237 11.49 3.30 7.91
N GLY A 238 12.67 3.76 7.56
CA GLY A 238 13.82 3.96 8.44
C GLY A 238 15.10 3.70 7.65
N HIS A 239 16.25 4.12 8.21
CA HIS A 239 17.57 3.83 7.66
C HIS A 239 18.22 2.70 8.45
#